data_AF-A0A0G1LHX7-F1
#
_entry.id   AF-A0A0G1LHX7-F1
#
_cell.length_a   1.000
_cell.length_b   1.000
_cell.length_c   1.000
_cell.angle_alpha   90.00
_cell.angle_beta   90.00
_cell.angle_gamma   90.00
#
_symmetry.space_group_name_H-M   'P 1'
#
loop_
_entity.id
_entity.type
_entity.pdbx_description
1 polymer ?
#
loop_
_entity_poly.entity_id
_entity_poly.type
_entity_poly.pdbx_seq_one_letter_code
_entity_poly.pdbx_strand_id
1 'polypeptide(L)'
;MHFEVRKNGALVNAESYLKSKSLTVYHYSSGVTKIGSGSWGWPMANPAITQRFGKTPWSWRYPGGSHTGIDMVDNTNYKIYAPDDGIYVRSVQNCYGVGLNYAAIDHGDGIISYYLHIR
;
A
#
# COMPACT_ATOMS: atom_id res chain seq x y z
N MET A 1 -3.01 7.29 0.41
CA MET A 1 -1.87 6.70 -0.35
C MET A 1 -2.23 5.26 -0.66
N HIS A 2 -1.92 4.80 -1.87
CA HIS A 2 -1.99 3.39 -2.23
C HIS A 2 -0.59 2.76 -2.16
N PHE A 3 -0.45 1.67 -1.41
CA PHE A 3 0.80 0.94 -1.24
C PHE A 3 0.67 -0.46 -1.85
N GLU A 4 1.53 -0.80 -2.80
CA GLU A 4 1.57 -2.13 -3.40
C GLU A 4 2.99 -2.73 -3.29
N VAL A 5 3.06 -4.05 -3.25
CA VAL A 5 4.33 -4.80 -3.29
C VAL A 5 4.28 -5.74 -4.48
N ARG A 6 5.40 -5.83 -5.20
CA ARG A 6 5.61 -6.80 -6.27
C ARG A 6 6.80 -7.68 -5.95
N LYS A 7 6.68 -8.99 -6.20
CA LYS A 7 7.77 -9.97 -6.16
C LYS A 7 7.99 -10.51 -7.56
N ASN A 8 9.20 -10.35 -8.09
CA ASN A 8 9.56 -10.77 -9.45
C ASN A 8 8.58 -10.22 -10.51
N GLY A 9 8.15 -8.96 -10.33
CA GLY A 9 7.16 -8.30 -11.19
C GLY A 9 5.69 -8.69 -10.94
N ALA A 10 5.42 -9.77 -10.22
CA ALA A 10 4.07 -10.20 -9.87
C ALA A 10 3.55 -9.46 -8.65
N LEU A 11 2.28 -9.06 -8.70
CA LEU A 11 1.60 -8.41 -7.60
C LEU A 11 1.35 -9.38 -6.45
N VAL A 12 1.64 -8.96 -5.21
CA VAL A 12 1.46 -9.78 -4.00
C VAL A 12 0.73 -8.99 -2.92
N ASN A 13 0.17 -9.70 -1.94
CA ASN A 13 -0.48 -9.06 -0.80
C ASN A 13 0.55 -8.31 0.06
N ALA A 14 0.56 -6.99 -0.02
CA ALA A 14 1.49 -6.14 0.73
C ALA A 14 1.43 -6.37 2.25
N GLU A 15 0.27 -6.76 2.80
CA GLU A 15 0.12 -7.05 4.23
C GLU A 15 0.99 -8.23 4.69
N SER A 16 1.41 -9.15 3.81
CA SER A 16 2.27 -10.26 4.21
C SER A 16 3.69 -9.83 4.58
N TYR A 17 4.09 -8.62 4.20
CA TYR A 17 5.40 -8.05 4.49
C TYR A 17 5.38 -7.15 5.72
N LEU A 18 4.27 -6.45 5.95
CA LEU A 18 4.12 -5.49 7.04
C LEU A 18 3.96 -6.20 8.39
N LYS A 19 4.62 -5.68 9.43
CA LYS A 19 4.50 -6.19 10.80
C LYS A 19 3.07 -6.15 11.29
N SER A 20 2.70 -7.13 12.11
CA SER A 20 1.35 -7.21 12.65
C SER A 20 0.98 -5.96 13.47
N LYS A 21 -0.19 -5.38 13.20
CA LYS A 21 -0.68 -4.16 13.86
C LYS A 21 -2.21 -4.16 13.92
N SER A 22 -2.77 -3.74 15.05
CA SER A 22 -4.20 -3.49 15.20
C SER A 22 -4.53 -2.11 14.64
N LEU A 23 -5.30 -2.05 13.56
CA LEU A 23 -5.61 -0.83 12.83
C LEU A 23 -7.11 -0.72 12.59
N THR A 24 -7.62 0.51 12.52
CA THR A 24 -8.96 0.76 12.01
C THR A 24 -9.00 0.42 10.53
N VAL A 25 -9.92 -0.47 10.15
CA VAL A 25 -10.17 -0.87 8.77
C VAL A 25 -11.60 -0.50 8.41
N TYR A 26 -11.77 0.26 7.32
CA TYR A 26 -13.06 0.61 6.74
C TYR A 26 -13.37 -0.38 5.60
N HIS A 27 -14.10 -1.46 5.90
CA HIS A 27 -14.45 -2.51 4.92
C HIS A 27 -15.95 -2.87 4.99
N TYR A 28 -16.33 -4.14 4.77
CA TYR A 28 -17.71 -4.63 4.96
C TYR A 28 -18.28 -4.28 6.34
N SER A 29 -17.45 -4.38 7.37
CA SER A 29 -17.69 -3.80 8.69
C SER A 29 -16.50 -2.90 9.04
N SER A 30 -16.79 -1.71 9.56
CA SER A 30 -15.76 -0.80 10.03
C SER A 30 -15.36 -1.16 11.46
N GLY A 31 -14.07 -1.28 11.75
CA GLY A 31 -13.61 -1.62 13.09
C GLY A 31 -12.10 -1.85 13.18
N VAL A 32 -11.63 -2.08 14.40
CA VAL A 32 -10.23 -2.42 14.64
C VAL A 32 -9.99 -3.89 14.27
N THR A 33 -9.09 -4.12 13.33
CA THR A 33 -8.68 -5.45 12.88
C THR A 33 -7.16 -5.58 13.02
N LYS A 34 -6.70 -6.74 13.49
CA LYS A 34 -5.27 -7.07 13.48
C LYS A 34 -4.89 -7.57 12.09
N ILE A 35 -4.05 -6.82 11.40
CA ILE A 35 -3.57 -7.14 10.04
C ILE A 35 -2.04 -7.06 9.99
N GLY A 36 -1.44 -7.57 8.92
CA GLY A 36 0.01 -7.69 8.81
C GLY A 36 0.54 -9.00 9.40
N SER A 37 1.45 -9.66 8.69
CA SER A 37 2.08 -10.92 9.11
C SER A 37 3.59 -11.00 8.86
N GLY A 38 4.21 -9.91 8.40
CA GLY A 38 5.65 -9.86 8.13
C GLY A 38 6.45 -9.14 9.21
N SER A 39 7.58 -8.55 8.81
CA SER A 39 8.53 -7.87 9.70
C SER A 39 8.71 -6.39 9.39
N TRP A 40 8.28 -5.93 8.22
CA TRP A 40 8.50 -4.57 7.76
C TRP A 40 7.76 -3.53 8.60
N GLY A 41 8.32 -2.34 8.71
CA GLY A 41 7.63 -1.17 9.21
C GLY A 41 6.39 -0.84 8.38
N TRP A 42 5.44 -0.12 8.98
CA TRP A 42 4.32 0.44 8.23
C TRP A 42 4.77 1.72 7.53
N PRO A 43 4.39 1.97 6.27
CA PRO A 43 4.80 3.16 5.53
C PRO A 43 4.11 4.45 6.01
N MET A 44 3.21 4.35 6.99
CA MET A 44 2.62 5.47 7.73
C MET A 44 2.63 5.17 9.23
N ALA A 45 2.69 6.22 10.05
CA ALA A 45 2.79 6.08 11.51
C ALA A 45 1.51 5.51 12.12
N ASN A 46 0.34 6.08 11.81
CA ASN A 46 -0.96 5.66 12.36
C ASN A 46 -2.02 5.51 11.25
N PRO A 47 -1.84 4.58 10.31
CA PRO A 47 -2.74 4.46 9.17
C PRO A 47 -4.10 3.91 9.59
N ALA A 48 -5.17 4.59 9.17
CA ALA A 48 -6.45 3.94 8.99
C ALA A 48 -6.52 3.34 7.58
N ILE A 49 -6.99 2.10 7.46
CA ILE A 49 -7.04 1.37 6.19
C ILE A 49 -8.40 1.62 5.56
N THR A 50 -8.41 2.28 4.40
CA THR A 50 -9.64 2.55 3.65
C THR A 50 -9.98 1.42 2.70
N GLN A 51 -8.98 0.64 2.27
CA GLN A 51 -9.19 -0.52 1.42
C GLN A 51 -8.02 -1.51 1.53
N ARG A 52 -8.32 -2.80 1.62
CA ARG A 52 -7.32 -3.88 1.70
C ARG A 52 -6.99 -4.47 0.33
N PHE A 53 -5.97 -5.31 0.28
CA PHE A 53 -5.61 -6.07 -0.91
C PHE A 53 -6.70 -7.11 -1.26
N GLY A 54 -6.90 -7.36 -2.56
CA GLY A 54 -7.81 -8.41 -3.05
C GLY A 54 -9.27 -7.96 -3.14
N LYS A 55 -10.21 -8.88 -2.85
CA LYS A 55 -11.65 -8.62 -3.00
C LYS A 55 -12.18 -7.78 -1.83
N THR A 56 -12.80 -6.65 -2.17
CA THR A 56 -13.36 -5.68 -1.23
C THR A 56 -14.76 -5.21 -1.68
N PRO A 57 -15.52 -4.47 -0.85
CA PRO A 57 -16.79 -3.86 -1.26
C PRO A 57 -16.68 -2.96 -2.51
N TRP A 58 -15.50 -2.40 -2.77
CA TRP A 58 -15.25 -1.47 -3.87
C TRP A 58 -14.72 -2.16 -5.12
N SER A 59 -14.43 -3.46 -5.03
CA SER A 59 -13.76 -4.20 -6.09
C SER A 59 -14.50 -4.23 -7.43
N TRP A 60 -15.82 -4.01 -7.44
CA TRP A 60 -16.61 -3.91 -8.66
C TRP A 60 -16.19 -2.73 -9.56
N ARG A 61 -15.45 -1.76 -9.01
CA ARG A 61 -14.92 -0.60 -9.75
C ARG A 61 -13.65 -0.90 -10.54
N TYR A 62 -13.00 -2.05 -10.32
CA TYR A 62 -11.73 -2.39 -10.95
C TYR A 62 -11.90 -3.40 -12.09
N PRO A 63 -11.20 -3.23 -13.24
CA PRO A 63 -11.23 -4.15 -14.37
C PRO A 63 -10.83 -5.61 -14.08
N GLY A 64 -10.31 -5.94 -12.89
CA GLY A 64 -10.02 -7.32 -12.45
C GLY A 64 -10.81 -7.76 -11.22
N GLY A 65 -11.77 -6.96 -10.77
CA GLY A 65 -12.59 -7.29 -9.61
C GLY A 65 -11.83 -7.42 -8.29
N SER A 66 -10.61 -6.86 -8.20
CA SER A 66 -9.71 -6.95 -7.05
C SER A 66 -8.86 -5.69 -6.91
N HIS A 67 -8.58 -5.28 -5.68
CA HIS A 67 -7.69 -4.19 -5.35
C HIS A 67 -6.24 -4.66 -5.31
N THR A 68 -5.33 -3.87 -5.86
CA THR A 68 -3.94 -4.29 -6.09
C THR A 68 -3.00 -4.01 -4.93
N GLY A 69 -3.44 -3.27 -3.91
CA GLY A 69 -2.60 -2.87 -2.80
C GLY A 69 -3.40 -2.65 -1.53
N ILE A 70 -2.87 -1.82 -0.66
CA ILE A 70 -3.52 -1.35 0.55
C ILE A 70 -3.60 0.17 0.53
N ASP A 71 -4.82 0.67 0.63
CA ASP A 71 -5.08 2.11 0.71
C ASP A 71 -5.13 2.53 2.18
N MET A 72 -4.34 3.55 2.49
CA MET A 72 -4.21 4.06 3.84
C MET A 72 -4.20 5.59 3.88
N VAL A 73 -4.69 6.10 5.00
CA VAL A 73 -4.73 7.51 5.35
C VAL A 73 -4.27 7.69 6.79
N ASP A 74 -3.46 8.72 7.03
CA ASP A 74 -3.14 9.23 8.36
C ASP A 74 -3.50 10.71 8.36
N ASN A 75 -4.50 11.08 9.16
CA ASN A 75 -5.02 12.45 9.23
C ASN A 75 -4.20 13.35 10.17
N THR A 76 -3.18 12.79 10.84
CA THR A 76 -2.36 13.48 11.83
C THR A 76 -0.90 13.59 11.42
N ASN A 77 -0.40 12.65 10.62
CA ASN A 77 0.96 12.63 10.11
C ASN A 77 0.99 12.15 8.66
N TYR A 78 1.16 13.08 7.72
CA TYR A 78 1.20 12.79 6.28
C TYR A 78 2.53 12.23 5.78
N LYS A 79 3.53 12.02 6.66
CA LYS A 79 4.84 11.49 6.26
C LYS A 79 4.73 10.03 5.82
N ILE A 80 5.45 9.71 4.75
CA ILE A 80 5.60 8.37 4.22
C ILE A 80 7.00 7.87 4.57
N TYR A 81 7.07 6.66 5.10
CA TYR A 81 8.31 6.03 5.55
C TYR A 81 8.62 4.81 4.68
N ALA A 82 9.91 4.54 4.48
CA ALA A 82 10.34 3.27 3.94
C ALA A 82 9.99 2.15 4.94
N PRO A 83 9.31 1.07 4.50
CA PRO A 83 8.91 -0.03 5.35
C PRO A 83 10.08 -0.98 5.64
N ASP A 84 11.10 -1.00 4.78
CA ASP A 84 12.33 -1.77 4.94
C ASP A 84 13.47 -1.10 4.14
N ASP A 85 14.70 -1.57 4.35
CA ASP A 85 15.89 -1.10 3.65
C ASP A 85 15.80 -1.36 2.14
N GLY A 86 16.42 -0.50 1.32
CA GLY A 86 16.43 -0.67 -0.13
C GLY A 86 16.93 0.56 -0.91
N ILE A 87 16.84 0.46 -2.23
CA ILE A 87 17.22 1.51 -3.17
C ILE A 87 15.98 2.31 -3.57
N TYR A 88 15.99 3.60 -3.28
CA TYR A 88 14.89 4.51 -3.57
C TYR A 88 14.90 5.00 -5.01
N VAL A 89 13.74 4.93 -5.66
CA VAL A 89 13.48 5.53 -6.98
C VAL A 89 12.21 6.37 -6.89
N ARG A 90 12.25 7.59 -7.45
CA ARG A 90 11.07 8.46 -7.59
C ARG A 90 10.83 8.78 -9.05
N SER A 91 9.56 8.78 -9.45
CA SER A 91 9.19 9.21 -10.80
C SER A 91 7.76 9.75 -10.82
N VAL A 92 7.36 10.30 -11.97
CA VAL A 92 6.01 10.79 -12.24
C VAL A 92 5.51 10.03 -13.48
N GLN A 93 4.38 9.35 -13.35
CA GLN A 93 3.75 8.66 -14.48
C GLN A 93 2.53 9.44 -14.94
N ASN A 94 2.33 9.59 -16.25
CA ASN A 94 1.10 10.16 -16.78
C ASN A 94 -0.07 9.17 -16.53
N CYS A 95 -1.12 9.62 -15.86
CA CYS A 95 -2.32 8.86 -15.57
C CYS A 95 -3.54 9.69 -16.01
N TYR A 96 -4.13 9.38 -17.17
CA TYR A 96 -5.28 10.13 -17.72
C TYR A 96 -5.05 11.65 -17.86
N GLY A 97 -3.84 12.07 -18.23
CA GLY A 97 -3.50 13.50 -18.41
C GLY A 97 -3.15 14.23 -17.12
N VAL A 98 -3.24 13.57 -15.96
CA VAL A 98 -2.70 14.07 -14.69
C VAL A 98 -1.42 13.32 -14.31
N GLY A 99 -0.41 14.04 -13.83
CA GLY A 99 0.81 13.42 -13.31
C GLY A 99 0.50 12.67 -12.02
N LEU A 100 0.64 11.35 -12.05
CA LEU A 100 0.62 10.49 -10.87
C LEU A 100 2.04 10.40 -10.34
N ASN A 101 2.31 11.15 -9.29
CA ASN A 101 3.55 11.01 -8.53
C ASN A 101 3.58 9.63 -7.90
N TYR A 102 4.71 8.94 -8.04
CA TYR A 102 4.98 7.74 -7.30
C TYR A 102 6.42 7.70 -6.79
N ALA A 103 6.59 6.95 -5.72
CA ALA A 103 7.89 6.46 -5.30
C ALA A 103 7.88 4.94 -5.41
N ALA A 104 9.08 4.36 -5.50
CA ALA A 104 9.30 2.95 -5.36
C ALA A 104 10.59 2.71 -4.55
N ILE A 105 10.65 1.59 -3.85
CA ILE A 105 11.85 1.11 -3.19
C ILE A 105 12.10 -0.32 -3.64
N ASP A 106 13.28 -0.56 -4.23
CA ASP A 106 13.76 -1.91 -4.51
C ASP A 106 14.46 -2.45 -3.26
N HIS A 107 13.87 -3.48 -2.66
CA HIS A 107 14.35 -4.12 -1.46
C HIS A 107 15.30 -5.30 -1.75
N GLY A 108 15.66 -5.52 -3.02
CA GLY A 108 16.42 -6.68 -3.45
C GLY A 108 15.54 -7.92 -3.69
N ASP A 109 16.15 -8.98 -4.22
CA ASP A 109 15.48 -10.25 -4.55
C ASP A 109 14.22 -10.10 -5.41
N GLY A 110 14.16 -9.06 -6.25
CA GLY A 110 12.98 -8.75 -7.06
C GLY A 110 11.76 -8.30 -6.25
N ILE A 111 11.93 -7.84 -5.01
CA ILE A 111 10.87 -7.27 -4.18
C ILE A 111 10.90 -5.74 -4.32
N ILE A 112 9.80 -5.18 -4.81
CA ILE A 112 9.66 -3.73 -4.95
C ILE A 112 8.38 -3.28 -4.26
N SER A 113 8.48 -2.25 -3.42
CA SER A 113 7.32 -1.54 -2.88
C SER A 113 7.05 -0.26 -3.67
N TYR A 114 5.78 0.04 -3.92
CA TYR A 114 5.37 1.26 -4.64
C TYR A 114 4.42 2.09 -3.78
N TYR A 115 4.53 3.40 -3.91
CA TYR A 115 3.76 4.40 -3.18
C TYR A 115 3.08 5.30 -4.21
N LEU A 116 1.79 5.08 -4.43
CA LEU A 116 0.99 5.81 -5.41
C LEU A 116 0.12 6.87 -4.73
N HIS A 117 -0.29 7.87 -5.51
CA HIS A 117 -1.10 9.02 -5.05
C HIS A 117 -0.42 9.83 -3.95
N ILE A 118 0.91 9.95 -4.01
CA ILE A 118 1.70 10.75 -3.07
C ILE A 118 1.83 12.20 -3.56
N ARG A 119 2.07 13.13 -2.64
CA ARG A 119 2.28 14.55 -2.93
C ARG A 119 3.59 15.02 -2.32
#